data_AF-A0A9N8KGQ8-F1
#
_entry.id   AF-A0A9N8KGQ8-F1
#
_cell.length_a   1.000
_cell.length_b   1.000
_cell.length_c   1.000
_cell.angle_alpha   90.00
_cell.angle_beta   90.00
_cell.angle_gamma   90.00
#
_symmetry.space_group_name_H-M   'P 1'
#
loop_
_entity.id
_entity.type
_entity.pdbx_description
1 polymer ?
#
loop_
_entity_poly.entity_id
_entity_poly.type
_entity_poly.pdbx_seq_one_letter_code
_entity_poly.pdbx_strand_id
1 'polypeptide(L)'
;MSSPKPSEDAEKVVQIDLSSYGHTGTGYKPTGDDYIFPEPDNFLKSLSRAFNKQLSIDSRLKEDFNQTYHGAQVEFTALPTGYTVTKKIRDTNRQDYEIHGHFSGIGSFDSAPQFLKHAVGIMRLHLVDWLELREEHLTKPDGLECECVLCKRKTAEQAWIQKKVDREAKGASVGVVFEDKADKNTDGL
;
A
#
# COMPACT_ATOMS: atom_id res chain seq x y z
N MET A 1 7.87 54.82 11.60
CA MET A 1 7.43 53.84 10.59
C MET A 1 7.66 52.47 11.18
N SER A 2 6.61 51.78 11.61
CA SER A 2 6.73 50.47 12.23
C SER A 2 6.88 49.41 11.13
N SER A 3 7.93 48.61 11.21
CA SER A 3 8.12 47.44 10.34
C SER A 3 6.92 46.50 10.47
N PRO A 4 6.45 45.85 9.39
CA PRO A 4 5.40 44.84 9.51
C PRO A 4 5.94 43.67 10.34
N LYS A 5 5.19 43.24 11.35
CA LYS A 5 5.44 41.95 12.01
C LYS A 5 5.32 40.85 10.95
N PRO A 6 6.25 39.88 10.89
CA PRO A 6 6.01 38.68 10.11
C PRO A 6 4.76 37.98 10.69
N SER A 7 3.80 37.65 9.83
CA SER A 7 2.63 36.87 10.23
C SER A 7 3.10 35.49 10.72
N GLU A 8 2.80 35.15 11.96
CA GLU A 8 3.14 33.84 12.57
C GLU A 8 2.35 32.66 11.98
N ASP A 9 1.46 32.88 11.01
CA ASP A 9 0.62 31.85 10.38
C ASP A 9 1.05 31.50 8.95
N ALA A 10 2.36 31.46 8.66
CA ALA A 10 2.80 30.74 7.46
C ALA A 10 2.53 29.25 7.70
N GLU A 11 1.50 28.72 7.03
CA GLU A 11 1.17 27.29 7.08
C GLU A 11 2.44 26.49 6.75
N LYS A 12 2.99 25.80 7.75
CA LYS A 12 4.25 25.09 7.61
C LYS A 12 4.03 23.98 6.57
N VAL A 13 4.83 23.96 5.51
CA VAL A 13 4.81 22.90 4.50
C VAL A 13 6.08 22.07 4.64
N VAL A 14 5.91 20.75 4.76
CA VAL A 14 6.99 19.76 4.74
C VAL A 14 7.03 19.13 3.36
N GLN A 15 8.19 19.20 2.71
CA GLN A 15 8.41 18.55 1.43
C GLN A 15 8.91 17.12 1.62
N ILE A 16 8.30 16.18 0.90
CA ILE A 16 8.60 14.76 0.97
C ILE A 16 9.02 14.26 -0.40
N ASP A 17 10.27 13.84 -0.48
CA ASP A 17 10.81 13.11 -1.63
C ASP A 17 10.71 11.60 -1.35
N LEU A 18 9.75 10.92 -1.97
CA LEU A 18 9.58 9.46 -1.78
C LEU A 18 10.74 8.63 -2.35
N SER A 19 11.59 9.19 -3.23
CA SER A 19 12.76 8.47 -3.76
C SER A 19 13.83 8.25 -2.68
N SER A 20 13.85 9.09 -1.64
CA SER A 20 14.78 8.99 -0.52
C SER A 20 14.50 7.81 0.44
N TYR A 21 13.32 7.19 0.34
CA TYR A 21 12.84 6.18 1.28
C TYR A 21 13.37 4.75 0.99
N GLY A 22 14.31 4.59 0.05
CA GLY A 22 14.96 3.31 -0.27
C GLY A 22 14.05 2.23 -0.90
N HIS A 23 12.74 2.42 -0.88
CA HIS A 23 11.75 1.50 -1.43
C HIS A 23 11.70 1.62 -2.97
N THR A 24 12.53 0.81 -3.62
CA THR A 24 12.69 0.83 -5.08
C THR A 24 11.64 -0.04 -5.76
N GLY A 25 10.86 0.57 -6.64
CA GLY A 25 9.93 -0.11 -7.54
C GLY A 25 10.64 -0.89 -8.63
N THR A 26 9.88 -1.62 -9.45
CA THR A 26 10.41 -2.53 -10.47
C THR A 26 11.07 -1.81 -11.66
N GLY A 27 10.88 -0.49 -11.80
CA GLY A 27 11.29 0.25 -12.99
C GLY A 27 10.43 -0.07 -14.23
N TYR A 28 9.37 -0.86 -14.08
CA TYR A 28 8.49 -1.22 -15.18
C TYR A 28 7.84 0.02 -15.78
N LYS A 29 7.96 0.14 -17.10
CA LYS A 29 7.24 1.11 -17.92
C LYS A 29 6.39 0.33 -18.93
N PRO A 30 5.07 0.58 -18.97
CA PRO A 30 4.23 -0.03 -20.00
C PRO A 30 4.70 0.39 -21.40
N THR A 31 4.43 -0.44 -22.39
CA THR A 31 4.76 -0.17 -23.80
C THR A 31 3.47 -0.03 -24.61
N GLY A 32 3.53 0.72 -25.71
CA GLY A 32 2.41 0.94 -26.63
C GLY A 32 2.01 2.41 -26.79
N ASP A 33 1.39 2.71 -27.93
CA ASP A 33 1.05 4.08 -28.34
C ASP A 33 -0.07 4.72 -27.50
N ASP A 34 -0.80 3.90 -26.75
CA ASP A 34 -1.87 4.35 -25.84
C ASP A 34 -1.33 4.97 -24.54
N TYR A 35 -0.01 4.94 -24.29
CA TYR A 35 0.59 5.45 -23.06
C TYR A 35 1.36 6.75 -23.31
N ILE A 36 0.98 7.78 -22.54
CA ILE A 36 1.72 9.04 -22.44
C ILE A 36 2.47 9.05 -21.11
N PHE A 37 3.70 9.57 -21.11
CA PHE A 37 4.54 9.69 -19.93
C PHE A 37 4.66 11.17 -19.53
N PRO A 38 3.69 11.74 -18.81
CA PRO A 38 3.78 13.12 -18.36
C PRO A 38 4.79 13.26 -17.22
N GLU A 39 5.25 14.49 -17.01
CA GLU A 39 5.88 14.86 -15.73
C GLU A 39 4.94 14.57 -14.55
N PRO A 40 5.46 14.11 -13.40
CA PRO A 40 4.64 13.64 -12.30
C PRO A 40 4.02 14.78 -11.48
N ASP A 41 4.35 16.06 -11.73
CA ASP A 41 3.95 17.20 -10.90
C ASP A 41 2.46 17.27 -10.58
N ASN A 42 1.59 17.09 -11.59
CA ASN A 42 0.14 17.14 -11.38
C ASN A 42 -0.36 15.94 -10.56
N PHE A 43 0.29 14.80 -10.72
CA PHE A 43 0.02 13.61 -9.94
C PHE A 43 0.46 13.80 -8.48
N LEU A 44 1.68 14.32 -8.26
CA LEU A 44 2.23 14.61 -6.95
C LEU A 44 1.40 15.66 -6.20
N LYS A 45 0.96 16.74 -6.86
CA LYS A 45 0.00 17.71 -6.28
C LYS A 45 -1.30 17.04 -5.85
N SER A 46 -1.83 16.13 -6.68
CA SER A 46 -3.04 15.37 -6.35
C SER A 46 -2.82 14.42 -5.17
N LEU A 47 -1.64 13.81 -5.09
CA LEU A 47 -1.23 12.94 -3.99
C LEU A 47 -1.11 13.74 -2.67
N SER A 48 -0.45 14.90 -2.70
CA SER A 48 -0.33 15.82 -1.56
C SER A 48 -1.71 16.22 -1.06
N ARG A 49 -2.62 16.63 -1.95
CA ARG A 49 -3.99 16.98 -1.57
C ARG A 49 -4.73 15.81 -0.93
N ALA A 50 -4.57 14.60 -1.49
CA ALA A 50 -5.21 13.40 -0.95
C ALA A 50 -4.66 13.04 0.44
N PHE A 51 -3.34 13.13 0.64
CA PHE A 51 -2.70 12.85 1.93
C PHE A 51 -3.08 13.86 3.00
N ASN A 52 -3.00 15.17 2.73
CA ASN A 52 -3.42 16.19 3.69
C ASN A 52 -4.91 16.08 4.05
N LYS A 53 -5.76 15.74 3.08
CA LYS A 53 -7.17 15.42 3.35
C LYS A 53 -7.30 14.19 4.25
N GLN A 54 -6.48 13.16 4.07
CA GLN A 54 -6.51 11.98 4.92
C GLN A 54 -5.99 12.30 6.34
N LEU A 55 -4.93 13.09 6.49
CA LEU A 55 -4.42 13.57 7.77
C LEU A 55 -5.45 14.38 8.57
N SER A 56 -6.35 15.11 7.90
CA SER A 56 -7.36 15.91 8.59
C SER A 56 -8.57 15.10 9.09
N ILE A 57 -8.79 13.89 8.57
CA ILE A 57 -9.95 13.05 8.91
C ILE A 57 -9.60 11.73 9.63
N ASP A 58 -8.39 11.21 9.45
CA ASP A 58 -7.94 9.95 10.03
C ASP A 58 -7.07 10.24 11.26
N SER A 59 -7.65 10.05 12.46
CA SER A 59 -6.97 10.35 13.71
C SER A 59 -5.74 9.49 13.96
N ARG A 60 -5.72 8.24 13.47
CA ARG A 60 -4.57 7.33 13.61
C ARG A 60 -3.44 7.77 12.69
N LEU A 61 -3.74 8.04 11.43
CA LEU A 61 -2.75 8.58 10.50
C LEU A 61 -2.21 9.93 11.00
N LYS A 62 -3.09 10.78 11.55
CA LYS A 62 -2.66 12.02 12.17
C LYS A 62 -1.70 11.76 13.33
N GLU A 63 -2.03 10.86 14.25
CA GLU A 63 -1.17 10.52 15.39
C GLU A 63 0.21 10.00 14.94
N ASP A 64 0.24 9.02 14.02
CA ASP A 64 1.46 8.42 13.47
C ASP A 64 2.42 9.48 12.89
N PHE A 65 1.86 10.47 12.19
CA PHE A 65 2.64 11.44 11.43
C PHE A 65 2.79 12.81 12.11
N ASN A 66 1.99 13.12 13.13
CA ASN A 66 2.01 14.42 13.82
C ASN A 66 3.28 14.60 14.67
N GLN A 67 3.88 13.52 15.18
CA GLN A 67 5.19 13.61 15.84
C GLN A 67 6.29 14.06 14.87
N THR A 68 6.17 13.70 13.59
CA THR A 68 7.19 14.01 12.56
C THR A 68 6.91 15.36 11.89
N TYR A 69 5.65 15.66 11.57
CA TYR A 69 5.29 16.84 10.79
C TYR A 69 4.72 18.00 11.62
N HIS A 70 4.42 17.79 12.91
CA HIS A 70 3.94 18.82 13.83
C HIS A 70 2.77 19.65 13.28
N GLY A 71 1.79 18.99 12.67
CA GLY A 71 0.62 19.64 12.06
C GLY A 71 0.87 20.38 10.75
N ALA A 72 2.08 20.30 10.18
CA ALA A 72 2.40 20.87 8.87
C ALA A 72 1.61 20.19 7.74
N GLN A 73 1.33 20.95 6.68
CA GLN A 73 0.93 20.36 5.42
C GLN A 73 2.10 19.60 4.79
N VAL A 74 1.78 18.59 4.00
CA VAL A 74 2.78 17.78 3.29
C VAL A 74 2.68 17.98 1.79
N GLU A 75 3.82 18.19 1.15
CA GLU A 75 3.97 18.29 -0.30
C GLU A 75 4.91 17.19 -0.80
N PHE A 76 4.40 16.25 -1.60
CA PHE A 76 5.25 15.30 -2.31
C PHE A 76 5.95 15.95 -3.48
N THR A 77 7.27 15.79 -3.56
CA THR A 77 8.15 16.41 -4.56
C THR A 77 8.72 15.40 -5.54
N ALA A 78 8.73 14.11 -5.19
CA ALA A 78 9.16 13.03 -6.07
C ALA A 78 8.42 11.72 -5.78
N LEU A 79 8.36 10.86 -6.80
CA LEU A 79 7.89 9.47 -6.68
C LEU A 79 8.98 8.58 -6.08
N PRO A 80 8.64 7.41 -5.52
CA PRO A 80 9.66 6.44 -5.17
C PRO A 80 10.45 6.00 -6.42
N THR A 81 11.74 5.73 -6.25
CA THR A 81 12.62 5.25 -7.32
C THR A 81 12.00 4.04 -8.02
N GLY A 82 12.01 4.00 -9.34
CA GLY A 82 11.45 2.88 -10.11
C GLY A 82 9.93 2.89 -10.29
N TYR A 83 9.22 3.92 -9.81
CA TYR A 83 7.82 4.15 -10.14
C TYR A 83 7.69 5.13 -11.31
N THR A 84 6.67 4.93 -12.15
CA THR A 84 6.41 5.79 -13.30
C THR A 84 4.93 6.12 -13.37
N VAL A 85 4.62 7.41 -13.53
CA VAL A 85 3.27 7.88 -13.83
C VAL A 85 3.07 7.86 -15.34
N THR A 86 1.95 7.30 -15.77
CA THR A 86 1.51 7.27 -17.16
C THR A 86 0.09 7.80 -17.25
N LYS A 87 -0.30 8.31 -18.42
CA LYS A 87 -1.71 8.47 -18.78
C LYS A 87 -2.04 7.43 -19.83
N LYS A 88 -3.04 6.60 -19.56
CA LYS A 88 -3.55 5.65 -20.54
C LYS A 88 -4.71 6.26 -21.30
N ILE A 89 -4.59 6.30 -22.63
CA ILE A 89 -5.67 6.65 -23.53
C ILE A 89 -6.58 5.43 -23.62
N ARG A 90 -7.81 5.53 -23.07
CA ARG A 90 -8.77 4.42 -23.11
C ARG A 90 -9.76 4.55 -24.25
N ASP A 91 -10.25 5.77 -24.48
CA ASP A 91 -11.15 6.17 -25.57
C ASP A 91 -10.89 7.65 -25.91
N THR A 92 -11.46 8.14 -27.02
CA THR A 92 -11.16 9.45 -27.65
C THR A 92 -11.16 10.69 -26.73
N ASN A 93 -11.72 10.63 -25.52
CA ASN A 93 -11.70 11.73 -24.54
C ASN A 93 -11.36 11.33 -23.09
N ARG A 94 -10.97 10.07 -22.81
CA ARG A 94 -10.67 9.64 -21.43
C ARG A 94 -9.20 9.27 -21.26
N GLN A 95 -8.52 10.05 -20.44
CA GLN A 95 -7.15 9.81 -19.98
C GLN A 95 -7.16 9.62 -18.47
N ASP A 96 -6.87 8.40 -18.02
CA ASP A 96 -6.73 8.10 -16.61
C ASP A 96 -5.23 8.01 -16.27
N TYR A 97 -4.84 8.55 -15.11
CA TYR A 97 -3.50 8.37 -14.58
C TYR A 97 -3.33 6.94 -14.08
N GLU A 98 -2.24 6.31 -14.48
CA GLU A 98 -1.81 5.02 -13.97
C GLU A 98 -0.41 5.15 -13.37
N ILE A 99 -0.14 4.44 -12.28
CA ILE A 99 1.17 4.40 -11.63
C ILE A 99 1.68 2.97 -11.67
N HIS A 100 2.82 2.81 -12.32
CA HIS A 100 3.54 1.55 -12.54
C HIS A 100 4.78 1.51 -11.64
N GLY A 101 5.32 0.30 -11.44
CA GLY A 101 6.54 0.09 -10.64
C GLY A 101 6.34 -0.63 -9.32
N HIS A 102 5.12 -1.07 -8.99
CA HIS A 102 4.89 -1.84 -7.76
C HIS A 102 5.61 -3.20 -7.77
N PHE A 103 6.22 -3.60 -6.65
CA PHE A 103 7.03 -4.82 -6.53
C PHE A 103 6.24 -6.12 -6.77
N SER A 104 4.92 -6.11 -6.60
CA SER A 104 4.09 -7.28 -6.93
C SER A 104 4.21 -7.66 -8.41
N GLY A 105 4.65 -6.74 -9.28
CA GLY A 105 4.68 -6.91 -10.73
C GLY A 105 3.30 -7.06 -11.36
N ILE A 106 2.22 -6.98 -10.56
CA ILE A 106 0.85 -7.23 -10.98
C ILE A 106 0.09 -5.91 -10.99
N GLY A 107 -0.08 -5.37 -12.20
CA GLY A 107 -0.94 -4.22 -12.46
C GLY A 107 -0.34 -2.86 -12.08
N SER A 108 -1.22 -1.87 -12.08
CA SER A 108 -0.96 -0.47 -11.80
C SER A 108 -1.94 0.06 -10.76
N PHE A 109 -1.61 1.20 -10.16
CA PHE A 109 -2.61 2.01 -9.46
C PHE A 109 -3.31 2.90 -10.47
N ASP A 110 -4.64 3.02 -10.41
CA ASP A 110 -5.42 3.79 -11.40
C ASP A 110 -5.68 5.25 -10.95
N SER A 111 -5.09 5.69 -9.83
CA SER A 111 -5.25 7.06 -9.31
C SER A 111 -4.31 7.37 -8.13
N ALA A 112 -4.15 8.66 -7.81
CA ALA A 112 -3.39 9.10 -6.65
C ALA A 112 -3.94 8.58 -5.31
N PRO A 113 -5.26 8.56 -5.04
CA PRO A 113 -5.80 7.96 -3.81
C PRO A 113 -5.54 6.45 -3.69
N GLN A 114 -5.51 5.71 -4.81
CA GLN A 114 -5.15 4.28 -4.76
C GLN A 114 -3.67 4.09 -4.42
N PHE A 115 -2.79 4.90 -5.01
CA PHE A 115 -1.36 4.89 -4.71
C PHE A 115 -1.04 5.40 -3.29
N LEU A 116 -1.85 6.31 -2.75
CA LEU A 116 -1.62 6.93 -1.45
C LEU A 116 -1.43 5.93 -0.31
N LYS A 117 -2.24 4.86 -0.28
CA LYS A 117 -2.08 3.79 0.73
C LYS A 117 -0.70 3.13 0.66
N HIS A 118 -0.14 3.04 -0.53
CA HIS A 118 1.19 2.51 -0.75
C HIS A 118 2.27 3.52 -0.30
N ALA A 119 2.13 4.79 -0.70
CA ALA A 119 3.03 5.86 -0.27
C ALA A 119 3.08 6.00 1.27
N VAL A 120 1.93 5.93 1.95
CA VAL A 120 1.86 5.90 3.42
C VAL A 120 2.59 4.69 3.99
N GLY A 121 2.46 3.52 3.36
CA GLY A 121 3.21 2.31 3.75
C GLY A 121 4.72 2.50 3.64
N ILE A 122 5.21 3.07 2.54
CA ILE A 122 6.62 3.42 2.34
C ILE A 122 7.10 4.38 3.42
N MET A 123 6.32 5.42 3.70
CA MET A 123 6.68 6.41 4.72
C MET A 123 6.70 5.80 6.12
N ARG A 124 5.73 4.94 6.48
CA ARG A 124 5.70 4.23 7.76
C ARG A 124 6.88 3.29 7.94
N LEU A 125 7.27 2.54 6.90
CA LEU A 125 8.46 1.68 6.95
C LEU A 125 9.71 2.49 7.32
N HIS A 126 9.86 3.68 6.75
CA HIS A 126 10.99 4.55 7.04
C HIS A 126 10.88 5.27 8.40
N LEU A 127 9.67 5.56 8.89
CA LEU A 127 9.48 6.02 10.27
C LEU A 127 9.88 4.95 11.30
N VAL A 128 9.83 3.66 10.92
CA VAL A 128 10.20 2.53 11.79
C VAL A 128 11.72 2.24 11.77
N ASP A 129 12.48 2.77 10.81
CA ASP A 129 13.92 2.54 10.70
C ASP A 129 14.75 3.52 11.57
N TRP A 130 14.96 3.17 12.86
CA TRP A 130 16.25 3.21 13.61
C TRP A 130 16.08 3.08 15.13
N LEU A 131 14.87 3.27 15.69
CA LEU A 131 14.71 3.37 17.16
C LEU A 131 14.42 2.05 17.87
N GLU A 132 13.68 1.08 17.31
CA GLU A 132 13.23 -0.08 18.11
C GLU A 132 13.00 -1.41 17.35
N LEU A 133 13.92 -1.84 16.47
CA LEU A 133 13.98 -3.27 16.13
C LEU A 133 14.66 -4.04 17.28
N ARG A 134 13.95 -4.22 18.40
CA ARG A 134 14.37 -5.15 19.46
C ARG A 134 14.17 -6.59 18.99
N GLU A 135 15.11 -7.48 19.28
CA GLU A 135 15.08 -8.89 18.85
C GLU A 135 13.77 -9.62 19.20
N GLU A 136 13.07 -9.18 20.22
CA GLU A 136 11.76 -9.70 20.65
C GLU A 136 10.60 -9.44 19.65
N HIS A 137 10.75 -8.48 18.73
CA HIS A 137 9.76 -8.22 17.66
C HIS A 137 10.03 -9.04 16.39
N LEU A 138 11.23 -9.61 16.22
CA LEU A 138 11.61 -10.43 15.04
C LEU A 138 10.80 -11.73 14.86
N THR A 139 9.99 -12.11 15.85
CA THR A 139 9.17 -13.35 15.81
C THR A 139 7.72 -13.13 15.38
N LYS A 140 7.29 -11.88 15.19
CA LYS A 140 6.01 -11.54 14.56
C LYS A 140 6.30 -10.46 13.53
N PRO A 141 6.05 -10.67 12.22
CA PRO A 141 6.28 -9.64 11.21
C PRO A 141 5.59 -8.36 11.67
N ASP A 142 6.39 -7.37 11.99
CA ASP A 142 6.05 -6.26 12.85
C ASP A 142 5.21 -5.26 12.04
N GLY A 143 3.93 -5.58 11.85
CA GLY A 143 2.87 -4.60 11.69
C GLY A 143 2.96 -3.60 10.53
N LEU A 144 3.74 -3.85 9.47
CA LEU A 144 3.81 -2.99 8.28
C LEU A 144 3.16 -3.67 7.06
N GLU A 145 1.94 -4.17 7.26
CA GLU A 145 1.10 -4.60 6.14
C GLU A 145 0.67 -3.36 5.35
N CYS A 146 1.38 -3.10 4.25
CA CYS A 146 0.94 -2.09 3.31
C CYS A 146 -0.48 -2.42 2.82
N GLU A 147 -1.42 -1.52 3.12
CA GLU A 147 -2.84 -1.75 2.84
C GLU A 147 -3.27 -1.43 1.40
N CYS A 148 -2.30 -1.21 0.51
CA CYS A 148 -2.60 -0.86 -0.87
C CYS A 148 -3.23 -2.06 -1.61
N VAL A 149 -4.01 -1.74 -2.66
CA VAL A 149 -4.71 -2.75 -3.46
C VAL A 149 -3.76 -3.78 -4.08
N LEU A 150 -2.51 -3.40 -4.37
CA LEU A 150 -1.52 -4.27 -5.00
C LEU A 150 -0.75 -5.14 -4.00
N CYS A 151 -0.55 -4.69 -2.75
CA CYS A 151 0.01 -5.50 -1.67
C CYS A 151 -1.00 -6.52 -1.13
N LYS A 152 -2.29 -6.15 -1.07
CA LYS A 152 -3.36 -7.07 -0.65
C LYS A 152 -3.76 -8.08 -1.73
N ARG A 153 -3.45 -7.81 -3.00
CA ARG A 153 -3.68 -8.77 -4.10
C ARG A 153 -2.68 -9.92 -3.95
N LYS A 154 -3.18 -11.10 -3.54
CA LYS A 154 -2.42 -12.35 -3.65
C LYS A 154 -1.91 -12.47 -5.09
N THR A 155 -0.61 -12.72 -5.27
CA THR A 155 -0.09 -13.03 -6.62
C THR A 155 -0.84 -14.24 -7.19
N ALA A 156 -0.90 -14.42 -8.51
CA ALA A 156 -1.55 -15.60 -9.10
C ALA A 156 -0.98 -16.92 -8.53
N GLU A 157 0.32 -16.91 -8.22
CA GLU A 157 1.03 -17.98 -7.54
C GLU A 157 0.60 -18.14 -6.07
N GLN A 158 0.54 -17.06 -5.29
CA GLN A 158 0.05 -17.10 -3.90
C GLN A 158 -1.44 -17.48 -3.81
N ALA A 159 -2.25 -17.08 -4.80
CA ALA A 159 -3.65 -17.49 -4.90
C ALA A 159 -3.78 -18.97 -5.27
N TRP A 160 -2.91 -19.49 -6.14
CA TRP A 160 -2.85 -20.92 -6.46
C TRP A 160 -2.35 -21.76 -5.27
N ILE A 161 -1.29 -21.33 -4.59
CA ILE A 161 -0.77 -21.97 -3.37
C ILE A 161 -1.83 -21.97 -2.28
N GLN A 162 -2.50 -20.84 -2.01
CA GLN A 162 -3.59 -20.78 -1.04
C GLN A 162 -4.73 -21.74 -1.45
N LYS A 163 -5.13 -21.74 -2.72
CA LYS A 163 -6.19 -22.63 -3.19
C LYS A 163 -5.80 -24.11 -3.06
N LYS A 164 -4.51 -24.44 -3.17
CA LYS A 164 -3.97 -25.78 -2.93
C LYS A 164 -4.03 -26.12 -1.43
N VAL A 165 -3.55 -25.23 -0.56
CA VAL A 165 -3.59 -25.38 0.90
C VAL A 165 -5.03 -25.50 1.42
N ASP A 166 -5.95 -24.67 0.94
CA ASP A 166 -7.37 -24.71 1.34
C ASP A 166 -8.06 -26.01 0.88
N ARG A 167 -7.59 -26.59 -0.23
CA ARG A 167 -8.10 -27.88 -0.75
C ARG A 167 -7.56 -29.06 0.07
N GLU A 168 -6.31 -28.99 0.52
CA GLU A 168 -5.70 -29.97 1.43
C GLU A 168 -6.33 -29.87 2.83
N ALA A 169 -6.58 -28.66 3.35
CA ALA A 169 -7.27 -28.45 4.62
C ALA A 169 -8.73 -28.96 4.60
N LYS A 170 -9.45 -28.78 3.48
CA LYS A 170 -10.80 -29.35 3.28
C LYS A 170 -10.77 -30.87 3.02
N GLY A 171 -9.66 -31.41 2.54
CA GLY A 171 -9.43 -32.85 2.44
C GLY A 171 -9.13 -33.50 3.80
N ALA A 172 -8.46 -32.78 4.71
CA ALA A 172 -8.16 -33.25 6.06
C ALA A 172 -9.38 -33.28 7.00
N SER A 173 -10.44 -32.54 6.70
CA SER A 173 -11.70 -32.55 7.47
C SER A 173 -12.69 -33.66 7.07
N VAL A 174 -12.37 -34.48 6.06
CA VAL A 174 -13.19 -35.65 5.67
C VAL A 174 -12.40 -36.92 5.99
N GLY A 175 -12.19 -37.15 7.28
CA GLY A 175 -11.32 -38.24 7.74
C GLY A 175 -11.47 -38.57 9.22
N VAL A 176 -12.66 -38.42 9.79
CA VAL A 176 -13.01 -39.10 11.05
C VAL A 176 -14.39 -39.72 10.87
N VAL A 177 -14.42 -40.90 10.24
CA VAL A 177 -15.54 -41.81 10.41
C VAL A 177 -15.31 -42.45 11.78
N PHE A 178 -16.09 -42.03 12.77
CA PHE A 178 -16.27 -42.84 13.97
C PHE A 178 -17.01 -44.10 13.52
N GLU A 179 -16.31 -45.24 13.48
CA GLU A 179 -16.97 -46.55 13.41
C GLU A 179 -17.66 -46.79 14.75
N ASP A 180 -18.92 -46.36 14.87
CA ASP A 180 -19.83 -46.90 15.86
C ASP A 180 -20.12 -48.36 15.49
N LYS A 181 -19.40 -49.29 16.13
CA LYS A 181 -19.77 -50.71 16.13
C LYS A 181 -21.08 -50.86 16.91
N ALA A 182 -22.17 -50.89 16.16
CA ALA A 182 -23.45 -51.41 16.62
C ALA A 182 -23.32 -52.94 16.81
N ASP A 183 -23.33 -53.38 18.06
CA ASP A 183 -23.54 -54.79 18.40
C ASP A 183 -24.92 -55.23 17.90
N LYS A 184 -24.93 -56.07 16.87
CA LYS A 184 -26.11 -56.81 16.45
C LYS A 184 -26.10 -58.20 17.08
N ASN A 185 -26.99 -58.35 18.04
CA ASN A 185 -27.49 -59.60 18.57
C ASN A 185 -28.45 -60.23 17.53
N THR A 186 -28.15 -61.44 17.06
CA THR A 186 -29.02 -62.43 16.36
C THR A 186 -28.18 -63.71 16.22
N ASP A 187 -28.56 -64.94 16.53
CA ASP A 187 -29.75 -65.59 17.09
C ASP A 187 -29.33 -67.04 17.47
N GLY A 188 -30.04 -67.68 18.40
CA GLY A 188 -30.38 -69.10 18.27
C GLY A 188 -29.72 -70.13 19.20
N LEU A 189 -30.46 -70.50 20.26
CA LEU A 189 -30.92 -71.88 20.50
C LEU A 189 -32.23 -71.85 21.28
#